data_AF-A0A099W8I3-F1
#
_entry.id   AF-A0A099W8I3-F1
#
_cell.length_a   1.000
_cell.length_b   1.000
_cell.length_c   1.000
_cell.angle_alpha   90.00
_cell.angle_beta   90.00
_cell.angle_gamma   90.00
#
_symmetry.space_group_name_H-M   'P 1'
#
loop_
_entity.id
_entity.type
_entity.pdbx_description
1 polymer ?
#
loop_
_entity_poly.entity_id
_entity_poly.type
_entity_poly.pdbx_seq_one_letter_code
_entity_poly.pdbx_strand_id
1 'polypeptide(L)'
;TDQTAIDAAKALVDKVTDPTVKTALQQDITKAQNLLDAKNAAIQAEKDRQDAASKAVKELFTNDDTSSNSIKNLTDQTAIDAAKALVDKVTDPTVKAALQQDITKAQNLLDAKNAAIQAEKDRQDAASKAVKELFTNDDTSSDTIKNTTSQSTIDDAKSLVNTVTDPTVKATLEQDIAKAQSILDAQNAALQAESTVKALFNNDDTKGTIKNTTDQAAIDAAQQLVNSVIDPAKKSELQQAVNKAQRQLALGEVTIDTYTIGGNYITGTTKTGVTKVGIYVDGKLIRTAAASNGTYQIYASTAPELQVTGQAFEVAPIATDGTIGLKSNSVVSAKVAPKKIAKPMIDDYFKGTSYITGTVSSEAKKIALYIDGQFVRYGAVTGDTFKIYASDVALMKTEGQTFEVVAVDNLGNEGERASSDVKSKTVKGNVLPNETTTLSTYNTGTVTGDVHMIALYVDGKFVRYGAVTGTDYKVYIYDVPALRIAGTTFEVKALDTAGNILYTSTQIVQ
;
A
#
# COMPACT_ATOMS: atom_id res chain seq x y z
N THR A 1 -45.90 76.27 -76.58
CA THR A 1 -46.76 76.08 -77.76
C THR A 1 -47.25 74.66 -77.75
N ASP A 2 -48.56 74.49 -77.74
CA ASP A 2 -49.24 73.20 -77.88
C ASP A 2 -49.90 73.14 -79.26
N GLN A 3 -50.56 72.01 -79.57
CA GLN A 3 -51.20 71.84 -80.87
C GLN A 3 -52.27 72.93 -81.10
N THR A 4 -53.03 73.26 -80.06
CA THR A 4 -54.07 74.29 -80.09
C THR A 4 -53.52 75.67 -80.49
N ALA A 5 -52.36 76.06 -79.96
CA ALA A 5 -51.71 77.32 -80.32
C ALA A 5 -51.19 77.34 -81.77
N ILE A 6 -50.71 76.20 -82.29
CA ILE A 6 -50.28 76.09 -83.70
C ILE A 6 -51.49 76.18 -84.64
N ASP A 7 -52.57 75.47 -84.32
CA ASP A 7 -53.81 75.49 -85.10
C ASP A 7 -54.42 76.90 -85.14
N ALA A 8 -54.43 77.60 -84.00
CA ALA A 8 -54.87 78.98 -83.90
C ALA A 8 -54.00 79.94 -84.73
N ALA A 9 -52.68 79.78 -84.69
CA ALA A 9 -51.75 80.58 -85.50
C ALA A 9 -51.91 80.31 -86.99
N LYS A 10 -52.12 79.04 -87.39
CA LYS A 10 -52.41 78.64 -88.77
C LYS A 10 -53.66 79.36 -89.31
N ALA A 11 -54.73 79.37 -88.53
CA ALA A 11 -55.98 80.05 -88.88
C ALA A 11 -55.83 81.58 -89.03
N LEU A 12 -54.87 82.20 -88.33
CA LEU A 12 -54.55 83.63 -88.50
C LEU A 12 -53.71 83.89 -89.75
N VAL A 13 -52.69 83.06 -90.01
CA VAL A 13 -51.84 83.13 -91.21
C VAL A 13 -52.67 82.96 -92.49
N ASP A 14 -53.71 82.12 -92.44
CA ASP A 14 -54.61 81.92 -93.57
C ASP A 14 -55.34 83.21 -94.00
N LYS A 15 -55.51 84.18 -93.09
CA LYS A 15 -56.16 85.48 -93.33
C LYS A 15 -55.21 86.57 -93.88
N VAL A 16 -53.90 86.30 -93.98
CA VAL A 16 -52.91 87.27 -94.50
C VAL A 16 -53.09 87.42 -96.01
N THR A 17 -53.13 88.65 -96.51
CA THR A 17 -53.38 88.96 -97.94
C THR A 17 -52.11 89.15 -98.77
N ASP A 18 -50.99 89.56 -98.15
CA ASP A 18 -49.70 89.64 -98.81
C ASP A 18 -49.15 88.21 -99.04
N PRO A 19 -48.97 87.78 -100.31
CA PRO A 19 -48.59 86.42 -100.63
C PRO A 19 -47.17 86.08 -100.15
N THR A 20 -46.23 87.04 -100.18
CA THR A 20 -44.85 86.83 -99.74
C THR A 20 -44.80 86.63 -98.22
N VAL A 21 -45.51 87.47 -97.48
CA VAL A 21 -45.61 87.36 -96.02
C VAL A 21 -46.35 86.09 -95.60
N LYS A 22 -47.46 85.75 -96.28
CA LYS A 22 -48.22 84.53 -96.01
C LYS A 22 -47.38 83.27 -96.20
N THR A 23 -46.60 83.19 -97.29
CA THR A 23 -45.71 82.05 -97.53
C THR A 23 -44.65 81.91 -96.44
N ALA A 24 -44.01 83.01 -96.02
CA ALA A 24 -43.03 82.99 -94.94
C ALA A 24 -43.64 82.51 -93.62
N LEU A 25 -44.80 83.06 -93.22
CA LEU A 25 -45.49 82.65 -92.00
C LEU A 25 -45.97 81.19 -92.04
N GLN A 26 -46.36 80.69 -93.21
CA GLN A 26 -46.74 79.27 -93.36
C GLN A 26 -45.54 78.33 -93.18
N GLN A 27 -44.33 78.73 -93.60
CA GLN A 27 -43.10 77.99 -93.31
C GLN A 27 -42.80 77.98 -91.81
N ASP A 28 -43.00 79.10 -91.11
CA ASP A 28 -42.83 79.18 -89.66
C ASP A 28 -43.82 78.27 -88.90
N ILE A 29 -45.08 78.22 -89.33
CA ILE A 29 -46.09 77.29 -88.79
C ILE A 29 -45.65 75.83 -88.98
N THR A 30 -45.17 75.47 -90.18
CA THR A 30 -44.67 74.11 -90.45
C THR A 30 -43.47 73.77 -89.58
N LYS A 31 -42.54 74.71 -89.41
CA LYS A 31 -41.39 74.55 -88.51
C LYS A 31 -41.84 74.35 -87.07
N ALA A 32 -42.82 75.14 -86.60
CA ALA A 32 -43.38 75.00 -85.26
C ALA A 32 -44.05 73.64 -85.05
N GLN A 33 -44.80 73.15 -86.05
CA GLN A 33 -45.42 71.81 -85.99
C GLN A 33 -44.37 70.71 -85.89
N ASN A 34 -43.36 70.72 -86.76
CA ASN A 34 -42.27 69.74 -86.72
C ASN A 34 -41.53 69.75 -85.37
N LEU A 35 -41.33 70.93 -84.77
CA LEU A 35 -40.73 71.06 -83.45
C LEU A 35 -41.63 70.51 -82.33
N LEU A 36 -42.94 70.70 -82.41
CA LEU A 36 -43.90 70.15 -81.45
C LEU A 36 -43.99 68.62 -81.57
N ASP A 37 -44.06 68.08 -82.78
CA ASP A 37 -44.09 66.64 -83.03
C ASP A 37 -42.81 65.97 -82.51
N ALA A 38 -41.65 66.56 -82.81
CA ALA A 38 -40.37 66.09 -82.28
C ALA A 38 -40.33 66.14 -80.74
N LYS A 39 -40.88 67.19 -80.13
CA LYS A 39 -41.00 67.31 -78.67
C LYS A 39 -41.90 66.22 -78.09
N ASN A 40 -43.07 65.96 -78.69
CA ASN A 40 -44.00 64.93 -78.24
C ASN A 40 -43.41 63.52 -78.37
N ALA A 41 -42.72 63.23 -79.48
CA ALA A 41 -42.01 61.99 -79.68
C ALA A 41 -40.89 61.79 -78.63
N ALA A 42 -40.14 62.85 -78.30
CA ALA A 42 -39.13 62.81 -77.24
C ALA A 42 -39.74 62.55 -75.85
N ILE A 43 -40.90 63.13 -75.54
CA ILE A 43 -41.64 62.87 -74.29
C ILE A 43 -42.07 61.41 -74.21
N GLN A 44 -42.65 60.86 -75.29
CA GLN A 44 -43.07 59.45 -75.32
C GLN A 44 -41.86 58.50 -75.20
N ALA A 45 -40.78 58.76 -75.92
CA ALA A 45 -39.56 57.97 -75.84
C ALA A 45 -38.91 58.03 -74.45
N GLU A 46 -39.03 59.14 -73.73
CA GLU A 46 -38.62 59.21 -72.31
C GLU A 46 -39.56 58.39 -71.42
N LYS A 47 -40.88 58.48 -71.61
CA LYS A 47 -41.85 57.67 -70.85
C LYS A 47 -41.60 56.17 -71.02
N ASP A 48 -41.37 55.70 -72.25
CA ASP A 48 -41.11 54.28 -72.53
C ASP A 48 -39.80 53.81 -71.87
N ARG A 49 -38.76 54.67 -71.86
CA ARG A 49 -37.51 54.38 -71.15
C ARG A 49 -37.71 54.29 -69.63
N GLN A 50 -38.51 55.20 -69.05
CA GLN A 50 -38.85 55.16 -67.62
C GLN A 50 -39.66 53.91 -67.25
N ASP A 51 -40.68 53.56 -68.03
CA ASP A 51 -41.53 52.39 -67.78
C ASP A 51 -40.72 51.09 -67.88
N ALA A 52 -39.85 50.96 -68.90
CA ALA A 52 -38.96 49.81 -69.07
C ALA A 52 -37.94 49.70 -67.92
N ALA A 53 -37.30 50.81 -67.53
CA ALA A 53 -36.34 50.83 -66.43
C ALA A 53 -37.01 50.53 -65.07
N SER A 54 -38.18 51.14 -64.80
CA SER A 54 -38.96 50.92 -63.59
C SER A 54 -39.37 49.45 -63.44
N LYS A 55 -39.83 48.84 -64.53
CA LYS A 55 -40.17 47.41 -64.56
C LYS A 55 -38.95 46.53 -64.26
N ALA A 56 -37.83 46.75 -64.96
CA ALA A 56 -36.63 45.95 -64.78
C ALA A 56 -36.06 46.06 -63.36
N VAL A 57 -36.07 47.26 -62.76
CA VAL A 57 -35.62 47.49 -61.38
C VAL A 57 -36.52 46.76 -60.39
N LYS A 58 -37.85 46.89 -60.51
CA LYS A 58 -38.81 46.18 -59.66
C LYS A 58 -38.60 44.68 -59.69
N GLU A 59 -38.41 44.10 -60.87
CA GLU A 59 -38.24 42.66 -61.05
C GLU A 59 -37.00 42.06 -60.37
N LEU A 60 -36.02 42.89 -59.94
CA LEU A 60 -34.89 42.44 -59.12
C LEU A 60 -35.30 42.09 -57.68
N PHE A 61 -36.37 42.70 -57.18
CA PHE A 61 -36.80 42.60 -55.80
C PHE A 61 -37.89 41.55 -55.59
N THR A 62 -38.00 41.04 -54.37
CA THR A 62 -39.09 40.11 -54.02
C THR A 62 -40.44 40.78 -54.24
N ASN A 63 -41.39 40.07 -54.84
CA ASN A 63 -42.73 40.55 -55.17
C ASN A 63 -42.78 41.79 -56.07
N ASP A 64 -41.71 42.03 -56.85
CA ASP A 64 -41.59 43.18 -57.75
C ASP A 64 -41.69 44.54 -57.01
N ASP A 65 -41.23 44.57 -55.75
CA ASP A 65 -41.36 45.71 -54.84
C ASP A 65 -39.99 46.22 -54.37
N THR A 66 -39.59 47.40 -54.83
CA THR A 66 -38.30 48.02 -54.47
C THR A 66 -38.24 48.47 -53.00
N SER A 67 -39.39 48.58 -52.33
CA SER A 67 -39.44 48.87 -50.90
C SER A 67 -39.07 47.64 -50.06
N SER A 68 -39.16 46.42 -50.62
CA SER A 68 -38.73 45.20 -49.95
C SER A 68 -37.23 45.23 -49.63
N ASN A 69 -36.84 44.59 -48.52
CA ASN A 69 -35.43 44.44 -48.12
C ASN A 69 -34.85 43.11 -48.57
N SER A 70 -35.34 42.57 -49.70
CA SER A 70 -34.91 41.29 -50.24
C SER A 70 -34.97 41.29 -51.77
N ILE A 71 -34.05 40.56 -52.37
CA ILE A 71 -34.01 40.31 -53.82
C ILE A 71 -34.56 38.92 -54.13
N LYS A 72 -34.97 38.68 -55.38
CA LYS A 72 -35.34 37.34 -55.81
C LYS A 72 -34.13 36.41 -55.77
N ASN A 73 -34.39 35.10 -55.64
CA ASN A 73 -33.32 34.11 -55.68
C ASN A 73 -32.52 34.11 -56.99
N LEU A 74 -33.20 34.40 -58.11
CA LEU A 74 -32.61 34.49 -59.45
C LEU A 74 -31.93 35.82 -59.75
N THR A 75 -32.07 36.83 -58.87
CA THR A 75 -31.36 38.09 -59.05
C THR A 75 -29.87 37.84 -58.82
N ASP A 76 -29.10 37.97 -59.90
CA ASP A 76 -27.66 37.86 -59.95
C ASP A 76 -27.05 39.17 -60.49
N GLN A 77 -25.72 39.20 -60.65
CA GLN A 77 -25.03 40.39 -61.15
C GLN A 77 -25.50 40.74 -62.57
N THR A 78 -25.74 39.72 -63.41
CA THR A 78 -26.21 39.87 -64.78
C THR A 78 -27.56 40.61 -64.84
N ALA A 79 -28.50 40.26 -63.97
CA ALA A 79 -29.81 40.88 -63.88
C ALA A 79 -29.71 42.35 -63.41
N ILE A 80 -28.86 42.64 -62.42
CA ILE A 80 -28.63 43.99 -61.93
C ILE A 80 -27.98 44.87 -63.01
N ASP A 81 -26.96 44.36 -63.71
CA ASP A 81 -26.28 45.08 -64.78
C ASP A 81 -27.23 45.37 -65.96
N ALA A 82 -28.11 44.43 -66.30
CA ALA A 82 -29.14 44.62 -67.32
C ALA A 82 -30.15 45.71 -66.95
N ALA A 83 -30.64 45.72 -65.70
CA ALA A 83 -31.53 46.76 -65.21
C ALA A 83 -30.82 48.13 -65.16
N LYS A 84 -29.55 48.16 -64.72
CA LYS A 84 -28.72 49.36 -64.72
C LYS A 84 -28.57 49.96 -66.11
N ALA A 85 -28.34 49.13 -67.14
CA ALA A 85 -28.22 49.59 -68.52
C ALA A 85 -29.51 50.26 -69.04
N LEU A 86 -30.69 49.87 -68.54
CA LEU A 86 -31.96 50.53 -68.85
C LEU A 86 -32.11 51.86 -68.10
N VAL A 87 -31.75 51.90 -66.81
CA VAL A 87 -31.74 53.13 -65.99
C VAL A 87 -30.78 54.18 -66.58
N ASP A 88 -29.63 53.77 -67.09
CA ASP A 88 -28.64 54.68 -67.68
C ASP A 88 -29.17 55.39 -68.94
N LYS A 89 -30.16 54.81 -69.63
CA LYS A 89 -30.84 55.42 -70.78
C LYS A 89 -31.90 56.45 -70.40
N VAL A 90 -32.39 56.49 -69.15
CA VAL A 90 -33.40 57.47 -68.69
C VAL A 90 -32.79 58.89 -68.72
N THR A 91 -33.56 59.88 -69.17
CA THR A 91 -33.09 61.28 -69.26
C THR A 91 -33.70 62.22 -68.23
N ASP A 92 -34.84 61.88 -67.60
CA ASP A 92 -35.34 62.60 -66.43
C ASP A 92 -34.39 62.40 -65.23
N PRO A 93 -33.77 63.47 -64.71
CA PRO A 93 -32.76 63.36 -63.67
C PRO A 93 -33.33 62.87 -62.33
N THR A 94 -34.59 63.19 -62.03
CA THR A 94 -35.24 62.81 -60.76
C THR A 94 -35.59 61.32 -60.76
N VAL A 95 -36.21 60.84 -61.84
CA VAL A 95 -36.57 59.44 -62.00
C VAL A 95 -35.32 58.57 -62.08
N LYS A 96 -34.31 59.00 -62.86
CA LYS A 96 -33.03 58.30 -62.96
C LYS A 96 -32.35 58.16 -61.60
N ALA A 97 -32.31 59.24 -60.81
CA ALA A 97 -31.70 59.21 -59.48
C ALA A 97 -32.42 58.23 -58.54
N ALA A 98 -33.76 58.21 -58.54
CA ALA A 98 -34.54 57.27 -57.74
C ALA A 98 -34.28 55.81 -58.13
N LEU A 99 -34.33 55.49 -59.43
CA LEU A 99 -34.05 54.13 -59.92
C LEU A 99 -32.60 53.70 -59.67
N GLN A 100 -31.64 54.63 -59.73
CA GLN A 100 -30.25 54.33 -59.42
C GLN A 100 -30.04 54.02 -57.94
N GLN A 101 -30.81 54.63 -57.03
CA GLN A 101 -30.81 54.24 -55.61
C GLN A 101 -31.33 52.81 -55.43
N ASP A 102 -32.41 52.44 -56.12
CA ASP A 102 -32.95 51.07 -56.07
C ASP A 102 -31.95 50.06 -56.64
N ILE A 103 -31.24 50.37 -57.73
CA ILE A 103 -30.14 49.53 -58.24
C ILE A 103 -29.03 49.35 -57.19
N THR A 104 -28.62 50.44 -56.52
CA THR A 104 -27.61 50.36 -55.45
C THR A 104 -28.10 49.51 -54.28
N LYS A 105 -29.38 49.61 -53.91
CA LYS A 105 -29.99 48.75 -52.88
C LYS A 105 -29.97 47.28 -53.30
N ALA A 106 -30.34 46.96 -54.54
CA ALA A 106 -30.29 45.59 -55.06
C ALA A 106 -28.87 45.02 -55.06
N GLN A 107 -27.87 45.82 -55.45
CA GLN A 107 -26.46 45.43 -55.41
C GLN A 107 -26.00 45.10 -53.99
N ASN A 108 -26.28 45.98 -53.03
CA ASN A 108 -25.91 45.74 -51.63
C ASN A 108 -26.56 44.46 -51.07
N LEU A 109 -27.81 44.17 -51.45
CA LEU A 109 -28.51 42.94 -51.05
C LEU A 109 -27.89 41.70 -51.71
N LEU A 110 -27.47 41.77 -52.97
CA LEU A 110 -26.77 40.69 -53.65
C LEU A 110 -25.40 40.42 -53.01
N ASP A 111 -24.64 41.46 -52.72
CA ASP A 111 -23.33 41.35 -52.06
C ASP A 111 -23.47 40.72 -50.68
N ALA A 112 -24.48 41.13 -49.90
CA ALA A 112 -24.79 40.54 -48.60
C ALA A 112 -25.20 39.06 -48.71
N LYS A 113 -26.03 38.71 -49.70
CA LYS A 113 -26.42 37.31 -49.98
C LYS A 113 -25.21 36.46 -50.33
N ASN A 114 -24.32 36.95 -51.20
CA ASN A 114 -23.10 36.25 -51.59
C ASN A 114 -22.13 36.09 -50.41
N ALA A 115 -21.98 37.12 -49.57
CA ALA A 115 -21.18 37.04 -48.35
C ALA A 115 -21.74 36.01 -47.36
N ALA A 116 -23.07 35.92 -47.21
CA ALA A 116 -23.72 34.92 -46.36
C ALA A 116 -23.51 33.49 -46.89
N ILE A 117 -23.59 33.28 -48.21
CA ILE A 117 -23.29 32.00 -48.87
C ILE A 117 -21.84 31.59 -48.62
N GLN A 118 -20.89 32.52 -48.79
CA GLN A 118 -19.47 32.24 -48.55
C GLN A 118 -19.20 31.93 -47.07
N ALA A 119 -19.76 32.71 -46.15
CA ALA A 119 -19.61 32.47 -44.72
C ALA A 119 -20.16 31.10 -44.30
N GLU A 120 -21.27 30.65 -44.88
CA GLU A 120 -21.78 29.30 -44.65
C GLU A 120 -20.85 28.22 -45.22
N LYS A 121 -20.33 28.42 -46.45
CA LYS A 121 -19.35 27.51 -47.04
C LYS A 121 -18.10 27.38 -46.17
N ASP A 122 -17.57 28.48 -45.66
CA ASP A 122 -16.39 28.48 -44.80
C ASP A 122 -16.65 27.74 -43.48
N ARG A 123 -17.85 27.90 -42.88
CA ARG A 123 -18.26 27.13 -41.70
C ARG A 123 -18.34 25.63 -41.99
N GLN A 124 -18.92 25.23 -43.12
CA GLN A 124 -19.01 23.82 -43.53
C GLN A 124 -17.63 23.22 -43.78
N ASP A 125 -16.74 23.92 -44.49
CA ASP A 125 -15.39 23.45 -44.78
C ASP A 125 -14.57 23.31 -43.49
N ALA A 126 -14.65 24.28 -42.57
CA ALA A 126 -13.98 24.22 -41.27
C ALA A 126 -14.50 23.07 -40.40
N ALA A 127 -15.82 22.91 -40.30
CA ALA A 127 -16.44 21.83 -39.52
C ALA A 127 -16.12 20.45 -40.12
N SER A 128 -16.22 20.28 -41.45
CA SER A 128 -15.89 19.03 -42.13
C SER A 128 -14.42 18.65 -41.93
N LYS A 129 -13.50 19.61 -42.01
CA LYS A 129 -12.08 19.38 -41.74
C LYS A 129 -11.87 18.91 -40.29
N ALA A 130 -12.42 19.63 -39.32
CA ALA A 130 -12.26 19.29 -37.89
C ALA A 130 -12.81 17.90 -37.56
N VAL A 131 -13.98 17.53 -38.11
CA VAL A 131 -14.58 16.20 -37.91
C VAL A 131 -13.72 15.11 -38.54
N LYS A 132 -13.25 15.28 -39.78
CA LYS A 132 -12.35 14.32 -40.45
C LYS A 132 -11.09 14.09 -39.64
N GLU A 133 -10.47 15.15 -39.12
CA GLU A 133 -9.23 15.07 -38.37
C GLU A 133 -9.33 14.29 -37.05
N LEU A 134 -10.54 14.00 -36.55
CA LEU A 134 -10.76 13.10 -35.40
C LEU A 134 -10.45 11.64 -35.75
N PHE A 135 -10.63 11.25 -37.01
CA PHE A 135 -10.53 9.87 -37.47
C PHE A 135 -9.16 9.54 -38.06
N THR A 136 -8.79 8.26 -38.01
CA THR A 136 -7.56 7.79 -38.67
C THR A 136 -7.60 8.10 -40.16
N ASN A 137 -6.49 8.59 -40.71
CA ASN A 137 -6.34 9.01 -42.11
C ASN A 137 -7.29 10.14 -42.57
N ASP A 138 -7.83 10.93 -41.64
CA ASP A 138 -8.75 12.03 -41.93
C ASP A 138 -10.03 11.57 -42.68
N ASP A 139 -10.49 10.36 -42.36
CA ASP A 139 -11.60 9.67 -43.03
C ASP A 139 -12.69 9.25 -42.04
N THR A 140 -13.87 9.87 -42.13
CA THR A 140 -15.01 9.58 -41.24
C THR A 140 -15.61 8.18 -41.45
N SER A 141 -15.28 7.51 -42.56
CA SER A 141 -15.64 6.11 -42.78
C SER A 141 -14.82 5.14 -41.92
N SER A 142 -13.67 5.58 -41.39
CA SER A 142 -12.84 4.80 -40.47
C SER A 142 -13.61 4.40 -39.20
N ASP A 143 -13.41 3.16 -38.75
CA ASP A 143 -13.91 2.66 -37.46
C ASP A 143 -12.95 2.92 -36.30
N THR A 144 -11.92 3.73 -36.55
CA THR A 144 -10.91 4.12 -35.55
C THR A 144 -10.69 5.63 -35.55
N ILE A 145 -10.39 6.17 -34.37
CA ILE A 145 -9.96 7.55 -34.15
C ILE A 145 -8.44 7.63 -33.98
N LYS A 146 -7.86 8.81 -34.22
CA LYS A 146 -6.44 9.04 -33.93
C LYS A 146 -6.18 8.90 -32.43
N ASN A 147 -4.97 8.48 -32.07
CA ASN A 147 -4.53 8.43 -30.67
C ASN A 147 -4.47 9.82 -30.00
N THR A 148 -4.38 10.89 -30.79
CA THR A 148 -4.44 12.28 -30.30
C THR A 148 -5.86 12.79 -30.09
N THR A 149 -6.87 12.05 -30.57
CA THR A 149 -8.27 12.42 -30.40
C THR A 149 -8.66 12.22 -28.93
N SER A 150 -8.97 13.33 -28.27
CA SER A 150 -9.43 13.41 -26.89
C SER A 150 -10.84 13.99 -26.82
N GLN A 151 -11.45 13.97 -25.62
CA GLN A 151 -12.75 14.61 -25.42
C GLN A 151 -12.74 16.09 -25.85
N SER A 152 -11.69 16.82 -25.50
CA SER A 152 -11.53 18.23 -25.87
C SER A 152 -11.55 18.42 -27.39
N THR A 153 -10.85 17.58 -28.15
CA THR A 153 -10.83 17.71 -29.61
C THR A 153 -12.18 17.39 -30.25
N ILE A 154 -12.94 16.45 -29.68
CA ILE A 154 -14.31 16.15 -30.14
C ILE A 154 -15.24 17.33 -29.82
N ASP A 155 -15.13 17.91 -28.63
CA ASP A 155 -15.93 19.07 -28.21
C ASP A 155 -15.63 20.31 -29.07
N ASP A 156 -14.36 20.53 -29.42
CA ASP A 156 -13.94 21.61 -30.34
C ASP A 156 -14.54 21.42 -31.73
N ALA A 157 -14.46 20.21 -32.31
CA ALA A 157 -15.09 19.90 -33.59
C ALA A 157 -16.61 20.06 -33.53
N LYS A 158 -17.25 19.60 -32.46
CA LYS A 158 -18.69 19.79 -32.21
C LYS A 158 -19.08 21.27 -32.13
N SER A 159 -18.24 22.10 -31.52
CA SER A 159 -18.44 23.56 -31.47
C SER A 159 -18.50 24.16 -32.87
N LEU A 160 -17.59 23.75 -33.77
CA LEU A 160 -17.60 24.19 -35.17
C LEU A 160 -18.86 23.69 -35.91
N VAL A 161 -19.22 22.42 -35.75
CA VAL A 161 -20.45 21.84 -36.34
C VAL A 161 -21.70 22.59 -35.89
N ASN A 162 -21.77 23.05 -34.64
CA ASN A 162 -22.90 23.80 -34.12
C ASN A 162 -23.12 25.14 -34.84
N THR A 163 -22.07 25.72 -35.45
CA THR A 163 -22.16 26.98 -36.22
C THR A 163 -22.69 26.79 -37.64
N VAL A 164 -22.66 25.57 -38.19
CA VAL A 164 -23.17 25.25 -39.53
C VAL A 164 -24.68 25.50 -39.57
N THR A 165 -25.16 26.20 -40.61
CA THR A 165 -26.59 26.54 -40.74
C THR A 165 -27.34 25.67 -41.72
N ASP A 166 -26.65 24.99 -42.65
CA ASP A 166 -27.27 23.95 -43.48
C ASP A 166 -27.66 22.74 -42.62
N PRO A 167 -28.96 22.41 -42.50
CA PRO A 167 -29.43 21.36 -41.60
C PRO A 167 -29.01 19.96 -42.06
N THR A 168 -28.82 19.75 -43.36
CA THR A 168 -28.46 18.44 -43.91
C THR A 168 -27.00 18.12 -43.64
N VAL A 169 -26.11 19.09 -43.91
CA VAL A 169 -24.67 18.96 -43.64
C VAL A 169 -24.42 18.85 -42.14
N LYS A 170 -25.09 19.68 -41.34
CA LYS A 170 -24.98 19.63 -39.87
C LYS A 170 -25.35 18.25 -39.32
N ALA A 171 -26.47 17.68 -39.75
CA ALA A 171 -26.91 16.37 -39.28
C ALA A 171 -25.91 15.25 -39.62
N THR A 172 -25.30 15.27 -40.81
CA THR A 172 -24.24 14.31 -41.18
C THR A 172 -23.01 14.45 -40.29
N LEU A 173 -22.53 15.68 -40.06
CA LEU A 173 -21.37 15.93 -39.21
C LEU A 173 -21.65 15.57 -37.74
N GLU A 174 -22.87 15.77 -37.24
CA GLU A 174 -23.27 15.35 -35.89
C GLU A 174 -23.26 13.83 -35.73
N GLN A 175 -23.61 13.06 -36.77
CA GLN A 175 -23.49 11.60 -36.76
C GLN A 175 -22.02 11.16 -36.70
N ASP A 176 -21.14 11.81 -37.46
CA ASP A 176 -19.70 11.53 -37.42
C ASP A 176 -19.11 11.89 -36.05
N ILE A 177 -19.52 13.00 -35.43
CA ILE A 177 -19.15 13.35 -34.04
C ILE A 177 -19.62 12.27 -33.07
N ALA A 178 -20.86 11.80 -33.19
CA ALA A 178 -21.39 10.74 -32.32
C ALA A 178 -20.63 9.42 -32.50
N LYS A 179 -20.22 9.09 -33.73
CA LYS A 179 -19.35 7.94 -34.03
C LYS A 179 -18.00 8.09 -33.33
N ALA A 180 -17.33 9.23 -33.49
CA ALA A 180 -16.04 9.50 -32.84
C ALA A 180 -16.13 9.40 -31.31
N GLN A 181 -17.19 9.97 -30.72
CA GLN A 181 -17.45 9.89 -29.27
C GLN A 181 -17.60 8.45 -28.81
N SER A 182 -18.42 7.65 -29.50
CA SER A 182 -18.62 6.23 -29.16
C SER A 182 -17.32 5.43 -29.20
N ILE A 183 -16.47 5.69 -30.20
CA ILE A 183 -15.16 5.05 -30.30
C ILE A 183 -14.25 5.46 -29.13
N LEU A 184 -14.20 6.74 -28.77
CA LEU A 184 -13.41 7.23 -27.64
C LEU A 184 -13.87 6.61 -26.31
N ASP A 185 -15.18 6.57 -26.08
CA ASP A 185 -15.77 5.98 -24.88
C ASP A 185 -15.44 4.48 -24.78
N ALA A 186 -15.51 3.75 -25.90
CA ALA A 186 -15.13 2.34 -25.97
C ALA A 186 -13.63 2.12 -25.66
N GLN A 187 -12.74 2.98 -26.17
CA GLN A 187 -11.31 2.92 -25.85
C GLN A 187 -11.05 3.18 -24.36
N ASN A 188 -11.69 4.20 -23.79
CA ASN A 188 -11.57 4.53 -22.36
C ASN A 188 -12.09 3.40 -21.47
N ALA A 189 -13.22 2.81 -21.81
CA ALA A 189 -13.77 1.65 -21.09
C ALA A 189 -12.80 0.45 -21.14
N ALA A 190 -12.18 0.19 -22.29
CA ALA A 190 -11.18 -0.87 -22.43
C ALA A 190 -9.92 -0.62 -21.58
N LEU A 191 -9.41 0.62 -21.56
CA LEU A 191 -8.27 1.01 -20.71
C LEU A 191 -8.59 0.86 -19.22
N GLN A 192 -9.79 1.26 -18.80
CA GLN A 192 -10.22 1.12 -17.41
C GLN A 192 -10.38 -0.34 -17.00
N ALA A 193 -10.96 -1.18 -17.86
CA ALA A 193 -11.04 -2.61 -17.64
C ALA A 193 -9.65 -3.25 -17.54
N GLU A 194 -8.72 -2.90 -18.44
CA GLU A 194 -7.35 -3.39 -18.41
C GLU A 194 -6.62 -3.01 -17.11
N SER A 195 -6.69 -1.75 -16.71
CA SER A 195 -6.07 -1.28 -15.46
C SER A 195 -6.64 -2.01 -14.25
N THR A 196 -7.96 -2.22 -14.20
CA THR A 196 -8.63 -2.89 -13.06
C THR A 196 -8.26 -4.36 -13.00
N VAL A 197 -8.23 -5.05 -14.15
CA VAL A 197 -7.83 -6.46 -14.23
C VAL A 197 -6.36 -6.63 -13.84
N LYS A 198 -5.46 -5.77 -14.31
CA LYS A 198 -4.05 -5.78 -13.91
C LYS A 198 -3.89 -5.59 -12.40
N ALA A 199 -4.65 -4.67 -11.82
CA ALA A 199 -4.60 -4.39 -10.39
C ALA A 199 -4.97 -5.58 -9.49
N LEU A 200 -5.61 -6.65 -10.01
CA LEU A 200 -5.85 -7.90 -9.29
C LEU A 200 -4.56 -8.69 -9.01
N PHE A 201 -3.49 -8.45 -9.78
CA PHE A 201 -2.26 -9.24 -9.79
C PHE A 201 -1.07 -8.50 -9.18
N ASN A 202 -0.16 -9.25 -8.55
CA ASN A 202 1.08 -8.69 -8.03
C ASN A 202 1.90 -8.03 -9.16
N ASN A 203 2.42 -6.83 -8.89
CA ASN A 203 3.14 -6.00 -9.87
C ASN A 203 2.35 -5.69 -11.15
N ASP A 204 1.02 -5.75 -11.08
CA ASP A 204 0.11 -5.49 -12.20
C ASP A 204 0.36 -6.42 -13.41
N ASP A 205 0.94 -7.61 -13.16
CA ASP A 205 1.26 -8.63 -14.17
C ASP A 205 0.21 -9.76 -14.16
N THR A 206 -0.67 -9.77 -15.18
CA THR A 206 -1.70 -10.81 -15.35
C THR A 206 -1.12 -12.22 -15.57
N LYS A 207 0.17 -12.34 -15.90
CA LYS A 207 0.88 -13.63 -15.98
C LYS A 207 1.36 -14.13 -14.61
N GLY A 208 1.37 -13.28 -13.58
CA GLY A 208 1.74 -13.62 -12.20
C GLY A 208 0.63 -14.25 -11.36
N THR A 209 0.73 -14.05 -10.05
CA THR A 209 -0.25 -14.44 -9.02
C THR A 209 -1.08 -13.25 -8.57
N ILE A 210 -2.32 -13.48 -8.14
CA ILE A 210 -3.17 -12.45 -7.54
C ILE A 210 -2.57 -11.91 -6.24
N LYS A 211 -2.89 -10.64 -5.91
CA LYS A 211 -2.55 -10.04 -4.63
C LYS A 211 -3.27 -10.78 -3.50
N ASN A 212 -2.68 -10.82 -2.30
CA ASN A 212 -3.36 -11.36 -1.11
C ASN A 212 -4.60 -10.55 -0.71
N THR A 213 -4.69 -9.29 -1.13
CA THR A 213 -5.85 -8.42 -0.96
C THR A 213 -6.92 -8.62 -2.03
N THR A 214 -6.66 -9.40 -3.08
CA THR A 214 -7.64 -9.65 -4.14
C THR A 214 -8.68 -10.64 -3.64
N ASP A 215 -9.91 -10.15 -3.48
CA ASP A 215 -11.07 -10.94 -3.09
C ASP A 215 -12.06 -11.13 -4.25
N GLN A 216 -13.17 -11.81 -3.99
CA GLN A 216 -14.19 -12.05 -5.01
C GLN A 216 -14.84 -10.75 -5.49
N ALA A 217 -15.03 -9.76 -4.61
CA ALA A 217 -15.66 -8.49 -4.98
C ALA A 217 -14.79 -7.71 -5.97
N ALA A 218 -13.47 -7.70 -5.78
CA ALA A 218 -12.52 -7.11 -6.72
C ALA A 218 -12.55 -7.81 -8.09
N ILE A 219 -12.63 -9.14 -8.11
CA ILE A 219 -12.75 -9.93 -9.35
C ILE A 219 -14.09 -9.64 -10.05
N ASP A 220 -15.19 -9.59 -9.31
CA ASP A 220 -16.52 -9.29 -9.85
C ASP A 220 -16.59 -7.88 -10.44
N ALA A 221 -15.99 -6.89 -9.78
CA ALA A 221 -15.89 -5.53 -10.29
C ALA A 221 -15.07 -5.47 -11.59
N ALA A 222 -13.93 -6.17 -11.65
CA ALA A 222 -13.15 -6.29 -12.88
C ALA A 222 -13.95 -6.98 -14.00
N GLN A 223 -14.68 -8.05 -13.67
CA GLN A 223 -15.53 -8.79 -14.61
C GLN A 223 -16.64 -7.91 -15.20
N GLN A 224 -17.26 -7.05 -14.39
CA GLN A 224 -18.28 -6.10 -14.87
C GLN A 224 -17.69 -5.14 -15.92
N LEU A 225 -16.49 -4.60 -15.68
CA LEU A 225 -15.82 -3.73 -16.64
C LEU A 225 -15.44 -4.48 -17.92
N VAL A 226 -14.91 -5.70 -17.80
CA VAL A 226 -14.60 -6.56 -18.97
C VAL A 226 -15.85 -6.87 -19.79
N ASN A 227 -17.01 -7.05 -19.16
CA ASN A 227 -18.26 -7.28 -19.88
C ASN A 227 -18.69 -6.10 -20.76
N SER A 228 -18.33 -4.87 -20.38
CA SER A 228 -18.59 -3.65 -21.16
C SER A 228 -17.56 -3.35 -22.25
N VAL A 229 -16.45 -4.10 -22.32
CA VAL A 229 -15.46 -3.94 -23.39
C VAL A 229 -16.06 -4.39 -24.73
N ILE A 230 -15.99 -3.53 -25.75
CA ILE A 230 -16.54 -3.78 -27.08
C ILE A 230 -15.56 -4.56 -27.96
N ASP A 231 -14.27 -4.21 -27.93
CA ASP A 231 -13.23 -4.92 -28.70
C ASP A 231 -13.19 -6.41 -28.29
N PRO A 232 -13.51 -7.35 -29.19
CA PRO A 232 -13.63 -8.76 -28.85
C PRO A 232 -12.27 -9.41 -28.52
N ALA A 233 -11.19 -8.98 -29.17
CA ALA A 233 -9.86 -9.51 -28.91
C ALA A 233 -9.38 -9.05 -27.52
N LYS A 234 -9.53 -7.76 -27.22
CA LYS A 234 -9.18 -7.20 -25.91
C LYS A 234 -10.05 -7.78 -24.81
N LYS A 235 -11.35 -7.92 -25.03
CA LYS A 235 -12.27 -8.56 -24.09
C LYS A 235 -11.85 -10.00 -23.79
N SER A 236 -11.51 -10.78 -24.82
CA SER A 236 -11.05 -12.16 -24.65
C SER A 236 -9.73 -12.25 -23.85
N GLU A 237 -8.78 -11.35 -24.11
CA GLU A 237 -7.53 -11.25 -23.34
C GLU A 237 -7.82 -10.99 -21.85
N LEU A 238 -8.61 -9.95 -21.56
CA LEU A 238 -8.95 -9.58 -20.18
C LEU A 238 -9.80 -10.65 -19.49
N GLN A 239 -10.71 -11.30 -20.20
CA GLN A 239 -11.52 -12.40 -19.67
C GLN A 239 -10.65 -13.59 -19.26
N GLN A 240 -9.59 -13.90 -20.01
CA GLN A 240 -8.65 -14.96 -19.62
C GLN A 240 -7.92 -14.61 -18.33
N ALA A 241 -7.53 -13.36 -18.14
CA ALA A 241 -6.92 -12.88 -16.90
C ALA A 241 -7.90 -12.95 -15.72
N VAL A 242 -9.16 -12.52 -15.89
CA VAL A 242 -10.20 -12.65 -14.85
C VAL A 242 -10.45 -14.12 -14.48
N ASN A 243 -10.59 -15.01 -15.47
CA ASN A 243 -10.76 -16.44 -15.24
C ASN A 243 -9.57 -17.05 -14.47
N LYS A 244 -8.36 -16.57 -14.75
CA LYS A 244 -7.16 -16.99 -14.02
C LYS A 244 -7.20 -16.50 -12.57
N ALA A 245 -7.53 -15.22 -12.33
CA ALA A 245 -7.69 -14.69 -10.98
C ALA A 245 -8.71 -15.51 -10.17
N GLN A 246 -9.84 -15.86 -10.81
CA GLN A 246 -10.87 -16.71 -10.21
C GLN A 246 -10.34 -18.09 -9.81
N ARG A 247 -9.55 -18.74 -10.68
CA ARG A 247 -8.93 -20.04 -10.37
C ARG A 247 -7.93 -19.93 -9.23
N GLN A 248 -7.11 -18.88 -9.20
CA GLN A 248 -6.12 -18.69 -8.13
C GLN A 248 -6.80 -18.42 -6.78
N LEU A 249 -7.83 -17.58 -6.75
CA LEU A 249 -8.60 -17.30 -5.53
C LEU A 249 -9.30 -18.57 -5.02
N ALA A 250 -9.82 -19.40 -5.92
CA ALA A 250 -10.52 -20.63 -5.55
C ALA A 250 -9.63 -21.66 -4.84
N LEU A 251 -8.30 -21.63 -5.06
CA LEU A 251 -7.34 -22.50 -4.36
C LEU A 251 -7.15 -22.11 -2.90
N GLY A 252 -7.43 -20.86 -2.54
CA GLY A 252 -7.24 -20.32 -1.18
C GLY A 252 -5.77 -20.16 -0.79
N GLU A 253 -5.56 -19.72 0.44
CA GLU A 253 -4.24 -19.65 1.07
C GLU A 253 -3.88 -20.98 1.75
N VAL A 254 -2.58 -21.23 1.90
CA VAL A 254 -2.07 -22.32 2.73
C VAL A 254 -1.67 -21.78 4.10
N THR A 255 -1.72 -22.62 5.12
CA THR A 255 -1.01 -22.34 6.38
C THR A 255 0.39 -22.95 6.31
N ILE A 256 1.33 -22.39 7.06
CA ILE A 256 2.71 -22.91 7.17
C ILE A 256 3.00 -23.06 8.67
N ASP A 257 3.23 -24.28 9.12
CA ASP A 257 3.68 -24.54 10.49
C ASP A 257 5.11 -24.01 10.68
N THR A 258 5.49 -23.76 11.93
CA THR A 258 6.85 -23.27 12.22
C THR A 258 7.90 -24.27 11.75
N TYR A 259 8.74 -23.85 10.80
CA TYR A 259 9.88 -24.63 10.33
C TYR A 259 11.16 -24.17 11.02
N THR A 260 11.81 -25.07 11.76
CA THR A 260 13.10 -24.82 12.41
C THR A 260 14.26 -25.35 11.58
N ILE A 261 15.37 -24.62 11.55
CA ILE A 261 16.61 -25.05 10.90
C ILE A 261 17.02 -26.48 11.29
N GLY A 262 17.42 -27.28 10.29
CA GLY A 262 17.71 -28.71 10.45
C GLY A 262 16.48 -29.62 10.52
N GLY A 263 15.27 -29.08 10.41
CA GLY A 263 14.04 -29.86 10.27
C GLY A 263 13.96 -30.57 8.91
N ASN A 264 13.38 -31.77 8.89
CA ASN A 264 13.25 -32.57 7.67
C ASN A 264 12.17 -32.04 6.71
N TYR A 265 11.06 -31.54 7.25
CA TYR A 265 9.87 -31.18 6.48
C TYR A 265 9.34 -29.81 6.90
N ILE A 266 8.82 -29.07 5.91
CA ILE A 266 7.91 -27.95 6.10
C ILE A 266 6.49 -28.51 6.00
N THR A 267 5.67 -28.28 7.01
CA THR A 267 4.30 -28.79 7.07
C THR A 267 3.30 -27.64 7.13
N GLY A 268 2.05 -27.96 6.85
CA GLY A 268 0.95 -27.02 6.99
C GLY A 268 -0.33 -27.58 6.41
N THR A 269 -1.33 -26.72 6.26
CA THR A 269 -2.64 -27.06 5.72
C THR A 269 -2.96 -26.30 4.44
N THR A 270 -3.83 -26.87 3.62
CA THR A 270 -4.34 -26.29 2.39
C THR A 270 -5.82 -26.58 2.27
N LYS A 271 -6.53 -25.84 1.43
CA LYS A 271 -7.94 -26.11 1.12
C LYS A 271 -8.15 -27.55 0.63
N THR A 272 -9.22 -28.19 1.10
CA THR A 272 -9.63 -29.52 0.66
C THR A 272 -9.80 -29.57 -0.85
N GLY A 273 -9.20 -30.57 -1.51
CA GLY A 273 -9.20 -30.72 -2.97
C GLY A 273 -7.94 -30.21 -3.68
N VAL A 274 -7.09 -29.43 -3.01
CA VAL A 274 -5.73 -29.14 -3.50
C VAL A 274 -4.89 -30.40 -3.35
N THR A 275 -4.27 -30.86 -4.44
CA THR A 275 -3.47 -32.09 -4.49
C THR A 275 -1.96 -31.86 -4.53
N LYS A 276 -1.52 -30.61 -4.72
CA LYS A 276 -0.10 -30.25 -4.84
C LYS A 276 0.17 -28.87 -4.24
N VAL A 277 1.33 -28.73 -3.61
CA VAL A 277 1.87 -27.46 -3.12
C VAL A 277 3.30 -27.27 -3.64
N GLY A 278 3.75 -26.03 -3.75
CA GLY A 278 5.12 -25.66 -4.10
C GLY A 278 5.73 -24.71 -3.09
N ILE A 279 7.02 -24.88 -2.80
CA ILE A 279 7.82 -23.95 -2.00
C ILE A 279 8.71 -23.11 -2.89
N TYR A 280 8.75 -21.81 -2.63
CA TYR A 280 9.51 -20.82 -3.37
C TYR A 280 10.48 -20.09 -2.43
N VAL A 281 11.70 -19.86 -2.90
CA VAL A 281 12.68 -18.98 -2.25
C VAL A 281 13.13 -17.97 -3.29
N ASP A 282 13.12 -16.69 -2.93
CA ASP A 282 13.42 -15.58 -3.85
C ASP A 282 12.64 -15.65 -5.18
N GLY A 283 11.36 -16.05 -5.08
CA GLY A 283 10.47 -16.24 -6.23
C GLY A 283 10.72 -17.50 -7.07
N LYS A 284 11.81 -18.23 -6.84
CA LYS A 284 12.16 -19.46 -7.55
C LYS A 284 11.51 -20.68 -6.89
N LEU A 285 10.82 -21.51 -7.68
CA LEU A 285 10.30 -22.79 -7.21
C LEU A 285 11.45 -23.73 -6.84
N ILE A 286 11.52 -24.13 -5.58
CA ILE A 286 12.55 -25.03 -5.06
C ILE A 286 12.08 -26.48 -5.14
N ARG A 287 10.83 -26.75 -4.72
CA ARG A 287 10.28 -28.11 -4.68
C ARG A 287 8.76 -28.10 -4.70
N THR A 288 8.17 -29.19 -5.18
CA THR A 288 6.73 -29.47 -5.01
C THR A 288 6.51 -30.70 -4.15
N ALA A 289 5.36 -30.78 -3.49
CA ALA A 289 4.92 -31.96 -2.76
C ALA A 289 3.43 -32.21 -2.99
N ALA A 290 3.00 -33.45 -2.80
CA ALA A 290 1.59 -33.79 -2.77
C ALA A 290 0.93 -33.23 -1.50
N ALA A 291 -0.32 -32.80 -1.65
CA ALA A 291 -1.21 -32.50 -0.54
C ALA A 291 -2.33 -33.54 -0.51
N SER A 292 -2.70 -33.99 0.70
CA SER A 292 -3.75 -34.97 0.91
C SER A 292 -4.50 -34.67 2.20
N ASN A 293 -5.82 -34.85 2.18
CA ASN A 293 -6.70 -34.58 3.31
C ASN A 293 -6.53 -33.16 3.89
N GLY A 294 -6.26 -32.16 3.03
CA GLY A 294 -6.06 -30.77 3.46
C GLY A 294 -4.73 -30.49 4.17
N THR A 295 -3.78 -31.42 4.18
CA THR A 295 -2.45 -31.25 4.77
C THR A 295 -1.36 -31.50 3.75
N TYR A 296 -0.18 -30.93 3.96
CA TYR A 296 0.99 -31.16 3.12
C TYR A 296 2.28 -31.25 3.94
N GLN A 297 3.28 -31.90 3.34
CA GLN A 297 4.63 -32.05 3.90
C GLN A 297 5.64 -31.89 2.76
N ILE A 298 6.48 -30.86 2.80
CA ILE A 298 7.50 -30.60 1.79
C ILE A 298 8.88 -30.90 2.39
N TYR A 299 9.61 -31.83 1.81
CA TYR A 299 10.96 -32.16 2.25
C TYR A 299 11.92 -30.98 2.01
N ALA A 300 12.57 -30.51 3.08
CA ALA A 300 13.35 -29.27 3.08
C ALA A 300 14.84 -29.44 3.45
N SER A 301 15.22 -30.56 4.09
CA SER A 301 16.57 -30.71 4.66
C SER A 301 17.72 -30.72 3.65
N THR A 302 17.46 -31.04 2.37
CA THR A 302 18.48 -31.00 1.32
C THR A 302 18.50 -29.70 0.52
N ALA A 303 17.62 -28.74 0.81
CA ALA A 303 17.60 -27.44 0.13
C ALA A 303 18.52 -26.47 0.89
N PRO A 304 19.68 -26.07 0.32
CA PRO A 304 20.65 -25.23 1.02
C PRO A 304 20.08 -23.88 1.45
N GLU A 305 19.17 -23.30 0.66
CA GLU A 305 18.51 -22.03 0.95
C GLU A 305 17.71 -22.11 2.26
N LEU A 306 17.12 -23.26 2.56
CA LEU A 306 16.33 -23.50 3.78
C LEU A 306 17.19 -23.92 4.98
N GLN A 307 18.52 -23.98 4.82
CA GLN A 307 19.48 -24.24 5.92
C GLN A 307 20.08 -22.94 6.49
N VAL A 308 19.43 -21.79 6.25
CA VAL A 308 19.86 -20.47 6.74
C VAL A 308 18.77 -19.91 7.66
N THR A 309 19.11 -19.66 8.93
CA THR A 309 18.16 -19.05 9.88
C THR A 309 17.78 -17.65 9.41
N GLY A 310 16.48 -17.34 9.46
CA GLY A 310 15.92 -16.07 9.00
C GLY A 310 15.64 -16.01 7.50
N GLN A 311 16.01 -17.04 6.71
CA GLN A 311 15.65 -17.07 5.29
C GLN A 311 14.13 -17.06 5.13
N ALA A 312 13.63 -16.10 4.34
CA ALA A 312 12.24 -16.04 3.94
C ALA A 312 11.94 -17.06 2.84
N PHE A 313 10.77 -17.67 2.90
CA PHE A 313 10.26 -18.57 1.88
C PHE A 313 8.74 -18.42 1.76
N GLU A 314 8.20 -18.87 0.64
CA GLU A 314 6.78 -18.82 0.34
C GLU A 314 6.26 -20.23 0.01
N VAL A 315 5.03 -20.55 0.39
CA VAL A 315 4.36 -21.80 -0.01
C VAL A 315 3.05 -21.46 -0.70
N ALA A 316 2.74 -22.16 -1.79
CA ALA A 316 1.52 -21.93 -2.57
C ALA A 316 0.86 -23.25 -2.98
N PRO A 317 -0.47 -23.32 -3.07
CA PRO A 317 -1.16 -24.44 -3.69
C PRO A 317 -0.99 -24.38 -5.21
N ILE A 318 -0.93 -25.55 -5.85
CA ILE A 318 -0.77 -25.69 -7.30
C ILE A 318 -1.88 -26.61 -7.82
N ALA A 319 -2.68 -26.11 -8.75
CA ALA A 319 -3.73 -26.87 -9.43
C ALA A 319 -3.14 -27.88 -10.43
N THR A 320 -3.98 -28.81 -10.90
CA THR A 320 -3.60 -29.82 -11.89
C THR A 320 -3.19 -29.24 -13.24
N ASP A 321 -3.77 -28.11 -13.62
CA ASP A 321 -3.43 -27.35 -14.83
C ASP A 321 -2.16 -26.48 -14.67
N GLY A 322 -1.51 -26.53 -13.51
CA GLY A 322 -0.33 -25.73 -13.18
C GLY A 322 -0.64 -24.34 -12.62
N THR A 323 -1.90 -23.95 -12.46
CA THR A 323 -2.27 -22.67 -11.83
C THR A 323 -1.74 -22.61 -10.39
N ILE A 324 -0.93 -21.60 -10.09
CA ILE A 324 -0.39 -21.33 -8.75
C ILE A 324 -1.36 -20.40 -8.02
N GLY A 325 -1.84 -20.79 -6.84
CA GLY A 325 -2.71 -19.97 -6.00
C GLY A 325 -1.96 -18.90 -5.21
N LEU A 326 -2.61 -18.40 -4.15
CA LEU A 326 -2.01 -17.42 -3.24
C LEU A 326 -0.79 -18.00 -2.52
N LYS A 327 0.22 -17.15 -2.35
CA LYS A 327 1.46 -17.50 -1.65
C LYS A 327 1.38 -17.06 -0.19
N SER A 328 1.67 -17.97 0.72
CA SER A 328 1.82 -17.69 2.14
C SER A 328 3.30 -17.58 2.48
N ASN A 329 3.67 -16.65 3.34
CA ASN A 329 5.08 -16.36 3.66
C ASN A 329 5.44 -16.90 5.03
N SER A 330 6.69 -17.35 5.18
CA SER A 330 7.27 -17.76 6.47
C SER A 330 8.79 -17.59 6.45
N VAL A 331 9.44 -17.85 7.59
CA VAL A 331 10.89 -17.77 7.76
C VAL A 331 11.44 -19.02 8.44
N VAL A 332 12.67 -19.38 8.10
CA VAL A 332 13.39 -20.47 8.80
C VAL A 332 13.72 -20.02 10.22
N SER A 333 13.11 -20.68 11.21
CA SER A 333 13.29 -20.36 12.63
C SER A 333 14.57 -20.98 13.20
N ALA A 334 15.20 -20.29 14.15
CA ALA A 334 16.35 -20.84 14.86
C ALA A 334 15.97 -22.07 15.68
N LYS A 335 16.88 -23.03 15.80
CA LYS A 335 16.72 -24.15 16.72
C LYS A 335 16.91 -23.62 18.15
N VAL A 336 15.85 -23.64 18.96
CA VAL A 336 15.92 -23.20 20.35
C VAL A 336 16.73 -24.23 21.15
N ALA A 337 17.81 -23.80 21.79
CA ALA A 337 18.53 -24.64 22.75
C ALA A 337 17.66 -24.84 24.00
N PRO A 338 17.56 -26.06 24.56
CA PRO A 338 16.82 -26.26 25.80
C PRO A 338 17.42 -25.39 26.91
N LYS A 339 16.55 -24.69 27.63
CA LYS A 339 16.93 -23.87 28.80
C LYS A 339 17.58 -24.79 29.83
N LYS A 340 18.86 -24.56 30.16
CA LYS A 340 19.54 -25.30 31.24
C LYS A 340 18.87 -25.00 32.58
N ILE A 341 18.77 -26.03 33.43
CA ILE A 341 18.26 -25.89 34.80
C ILE A 341 19.22 -24.99 35.57
N ALA A 342 18.68 -24.06 36.36
CA ALA A 342 19.48 -23.14 37.16
C ALA A 342 20.36 -23.91 38.16
N LYS A 343 21.55 -23.37 38.48
CA LYS A 343 22.44 -24.00 39.47
C LYS A 343 21.76 -24.09 40.85
N PRO A 344 21.92 -25.20 41.59
CA PRO A 344 21.49 -25.32 42.98
C PRO A 344 22.16 -24.30 43.91
N MET A 345 21.60 -24.07 45.09
CA MET A 345 22.28 -23.38 46.19
C MET A 345 22.65 -24.41 47.26
N ILE A 346 23.91 -24.41 47.71
CA ILE A 346 24.43 -25.38 48.68
C ILE A 346 24.50 -24.72 50.06
N ASP A 347 23.97 -25.37 51.09
CA ASP A 347 24.14 -24.94 52.48
C ASP A 347 25.56 -25.24 52.98
N ASP A 348 25.98 -24.58 54.06
CA ASP A 348 27.27 -24.86 54.69
C ASP A 348 27.39 -26.33 55.13
N TYR A 349 28.35 -27.04 54.55
CA TYR A 349 28.64 -28.43 54.88
C TYR A 349 29.88 -28.52 55.78
N PHE A 350 29.74 -29.17 56.94
CA PHE A 350 30.83 -29.34 57.91
C PHE A 350 31.33 -30.78 57.92
N LYS A 351 32.64 -30.97 58.11
CA LYS A 351 33.28 -32.30 58.18
C LYS A 351 32.58 -33.19 59.20
N GLY A 352 32.23 -34.41 58.76
CA GLY A 352 31.54 -35.40 59.60
C GLY A 352 30.02 -35.26 59.69
N THR A 353 29.42 -34.25 59.07
CA THR A 353 27.95 -34.18 58.93
C THR A 353 27.44 -35.22 57.93
N SER A 354 26.20 -35.68 58.09
CA SER A 354 25.71 -36.83 57.31
C SER A 354 25.24 -36.49 55.90
N TYR A 355 24.78 -35.26 55.67
CA TYR A 355 24.14 -34.85 54.42
C TYR A 355 24.64 -33.49 53.95
N ILE A 356 24.84 -33.38 52.64
CA ILE A 356 24.88 -32.10 51.92
C ILE A 356 23.43 -31.70 51.68
N THR A 357 23.07 -30.47 52.02
CA THR A 357 21.73 -29.91 51.82
C THR A 357 21.80 -28.60 51.05
N GLY A 358 20.64 -28.16 50.60
CA GLY A 358 20.50 -26.89 49.90
C GLY A 358 19.18 -26.81 49.15
N THR A 359 19.08 -25.87 48.22
CA THR A 359 17.87 -25.64 47.41
C THR A 359 18.10 -25.82 45.91
N VAL A 360 17.03 -26.15 45.20
CA VAL A 360 17.00 -26.33 43.74
C VAL A 360 15.77 -25.63 43.14
N SER A 361 15.82 -25.33 41.84
CA SER A 361 14.65 -24.84 41.11
C SER A 361 13.64 -25.97 40.86
N SER A 362 12.38 -25.62 40.57
CA SER A 362 11.26 -26.58 40.46
C SER A 362 11.41 -27.59 39.32
N GLU A 363 12.27 -27.31 38.35
CA GLU A 363 12.62 -28.18 37.23
C GLU A 363 13.48 -29.38 37.65
N ALA A 364 14.21 -29.29 38.78
CA ALA A 364 15.06 -30.35 39.28
C ALA A 364 14.23 -31.54 39.81
N LYS A 365 14.59 -32.76 39.41
CA LYS A 365 14.00 -34.02 39.89
C LYS A 365 14.98 -34.88 40.66
N LYS A 366 16.27 -34.75 40.37
CA LYS A 366 17.38 -35.33 41.13
C LYS A 366 18.46 -34.28 41.31
N ILE A 367 19.36 -34.53 42.26
CA ILE A 367 20.59 -33.77 42.43
C ILE A 367 21.77 -34.74 42.33
N ALA A 368 22.81 -34.42 41.57
CA ALA A 368 24.02 -35.22 41.45
C ALA A 368 25.16 -34.58 42.23
N LEU A 369 25.92 -35.37 42.99
CA LEU A 369 27.17 -34.96 43.63
C LEU A 369 28.36 -35.35 42.77
N TYR A 370 29.28 -34.42 42.60
CA TYR A 370 30.56 -34.58 41.94
C TYR A 370 31.69 -34.17 42.89
N ILE A 371 32.77 -34.95 42.90
CA ILE A 371 34.03 -34.58 43.59
C ILE A 371 35.15 -34.81 42.58
N ASP A 372 36.05 -33.84 42.44
CA ASP A 372 37.13 -33.83 41.44
C ASP A 372 36.63 -34.11 40.00
N GLY A 373 35.43 -33.62 39.67
CA GLY A 373 34.78 -33.81 38.37
C GLY A 373 34.18 -35.21 38.15
N GLN A 374 34.30 -36.14 39.11
CA GLN A 374 33.74 -37.49 39.00
C GLN A 374 32.38 -37.60 39.67
N PHE A 375 31.44 -38.26 39.00
CA PHE A 375 30.12 -38.53 39.56
C PHE A 375 30.23 -39.46 40.77
N VAL A 376 29.69 -39.03 41.90
CA VAL A 376 29.67 -39.81 43.14
C VAL A 376 28.33 -40.53 43.31
N ARG A 377 27.23 -39.77 43.32
CA ARG A 377 25.87 -40.32 43.49
C ARG A 377 24.78 -39.28 43.21
N TYR A 378 23.56 -39.77 43.09
CA TYR A 378 22.36 -38.95 43.19
C TYR A 378 21.92 -38.78 44.66
N GLY A 379 21.37 -37.62 44.97
CA GLY A 379 20.57 -37.34 46.15
C GLY A 379 19.10 -37.11 45.81
N ALA A 380 18.27 -37.02 46.85
CA ALA A 380 16.85 -36.76 46.70
C ALA A 380 16.56 -35.26 46.63
N VAL A 381 15.59 -34.89 45.79
CA VAL A 381 14.95 -33.57 45.80
C VAL A 381 13.57 -33.72 46.41
N THR A 382 13.21 -32.85 47.35
CA THR A 382 11.89 -32.83 48.01
C THR A 382 11.42 -31.39 48.13
N GLY A 383 10.38 -31.04 47.36
CA GLY A 383 9.97 -29.65 47.20
C GLY A 383 11.06 -28.85 46.49
N ASP A 384 11.47 -27.75 47.11
CA ASP A 384 12.56 -26.86 46.69
C ASP A 384 13.90 -27.18 47.35
N THR A 385 13.98 -28.23 48.17
CA THR A 385 15.20 -28.64 48.88
C THR A 385 15.78 -29.94 48.34
N PHE A 386 17.08 -30.16 48.58
CA PHE A 386 17.72 -31.42 48.29
C PHE A 386 18.53 -31.95 49.47
N LYS A 387 18.76 -33.27 49.47
CA LYS A 387 19.67 -33.95 50.40
C LYS A 387 20.51 -34.99 49.68
N ILE A 388 21.82 -34.94 49.88
CA ILE A 388 22.78 -35.94 49.38
C ILE A 388 23.54 -36.54 50.58
N TYR A 389 23.50 -37.86 50.74
CA TYR A 389 24.25 -38.53 51.80
C TYR A 389 25.75 -38.49 51.52
N ALA A 390 26.54 -37.97 52.47
CA ALA A 390 27.98 -37.72 52.33
C ALA A 390 28.84 -38.33 53.46
N SER A 391 28.22 -38.89 54.50
CA SER A 391 28.93 -39.41 55.69
C SER A 391 29.96 -40.53 55.37
N ASP A 392 29.65 -41.35 54.36
CA ASP A 392 30.47 -42.47 53.90
C ASP A 392 31.54 -42.04 52.88
N VAL A 393 31.49 -40.80 52.39
CA VAL A 393 32.43 -40.27 51.42
C VAL A 393 33.66 -39.73 52.15
N ALA A 394 34.79 -40.45 52.07
CA ALA A 394 36.01 -40.12 52.82
C ALA A 394 36.53 -38.70 52.56
N LEU A 395 36.48 -38.24 51.30
CA LEU A 395 36.90 -36.88 50.92
C LEU A 395 36.05 -35.79 51.61
N MET A 396 34.78 -36.08 51.93
CA MET A 396 33.90 -35.16 52.65
C MET A 396 34.22 -35.04 54.16
N LYS A 397 35.27 -35.72 54.64
CA LYS A 397 35.81 -35.58 56.00
C LYS A 397 37.07 -34.71 56.06
N THR A 398 37.58 -34.28 54.91
CA THR A 398 38.76 -33.43 54.78
C THR A 398 38.33 -31.98 54.69
N GLU A 399 38.78 -31.15 55.62
CA GLU A 399 38.53 -29.70 55.59
C GLU A 399 39.18 -29.06 54.35
N GLY A 400 38.43 -28.19 53.68
CA GLY A 400 38.85 -27.54 52.43
C GLY A 400 38.66 -28.37 51.16
N GLN A 401 38.14 -29.61 51.24
CA GLN A 401 37.77 -30.37 50.04
C GLN A 401 36.64 -29.67 49.30
N THR A 402 36.82 -29.44 48.00
CA THR A 402 35.77 -28.91 47.10
C THR A 402 34.85 -30.03 46.62
N PHE A 403 33.58 -29.71 46.41
CA PHE A 403 32.63 -30.59 45.75
C PHE A 403 31.63 -29.78 44.94
N GLU A 404 31.04 -30.40 43.92
CA GLU A 404 30.01 -29.79 43.09
C GLU A 404 28.68 -30.55 43.22
N VAL A 405 27.57 -29.83 43.11
CA VAL A 405 26.25 -30.44 42.93
C VAL A 405 25.54 -29.89 41.70
N VAL A 406 24.77 -30.74 41.02
CA VAL A 406 24.10 -30.42 39.75
C VAL A 406 22.66 -30.90 39.77
N ALA A 407 21.71 -30.02 39.44
CA ALA A 407 20.31 -30.39 39.28
C ALA A 407 20.11 -31.21 37.99
N VAL A 408 19.25 -32.22 38.05
CA VAL A 408 18.95 -33.11 36.92
C VAL A 408 17.44 -33.18 36.73
N ASP A 409 16.96 -32.96 35.51
CA ASP A 409 15.52 -33.03 35.18
C ASP A 409 15.02 -34.48 35.05
N ASN A 410 13.75 -34.63 34.69
CA ASN A 410 13.13 -35.95 34.49
C ASN A 410 13.67 -36.71 33.27
N LEU A 411 14.34 -36.02 32.34
CA LEU A 411 14.91 -36.60 31.13
C LEU A 411 16.39 -36.97 31.32
N GLY A 412 16.97 -36.67 32.48
CA GLY A 412 18.37 -36.92 32.79
C GLY A 412 19.32 -35.81 32.33
N ASN A 413 18.82 -34.65 31.92
CA ASN A 413 19.66 -33.52 31.54
C ASN A 413 20.21 -32.81 32.77
N GLU A 414 21.51 -32.52 32.76
CA GLU A 414 22.18 -31.75 33.81
C GLU A 414 22.02 -30.23 33.61
N GLY A 415 21.76 -29.54 34.71
CA GLY A 415 21.76 -28.08 34.81
C GLY A 415 23.15 -27.47 34.94
N GLU A 416 23.20 -26.23 35.40
CA GLU A 416 24.44 -25.57 35.81
C GLU A 416 24.99 -26.15 37.12
N ARG A 417 26.32 -26.12 37.29
CA ARG A 417 27.01 -26.67 38.47
C ARG A 417 27.11 -25.64 39.59
N ALA A 418 26.88 -26.06 40.82
CA ALA A 418 27.17 -25.30 42.03
C ALA A 418 28.34 -25.95 42.77
N SER A 419 29.24 -25.17 43.36
CA SER A 419 30.43 -25.66 44.08
C SER A 419 30.47 -25.13 45.52
N SER A 420 31.00 -25.92 46.46
CA SER A 420 31.21 -25.55 47.87
C SER A 420 32.38 -26.34 48.47
N ASP A 421 32.83 -25.92 49.66
CA ASP A 421 33.95 -26.49 50.40
C ASP A 421 33.49 -27.17 51.70
N VAL A 422 34.18 -28.22 52.13
CA VAL A 422 34.00 -28.84 53.44
C VAL A 422 34.59 -27.96 54.55
N LYS A 423 33.77 -27.50 55.50
CA LYS A 423 34.16 -26.61 56.61
C LYS A 423 34.44 -27.37 57.92
N SER A 424 35.07 -26.71 58.91
CA SER A 424 35.20 -27.20 60.29
C SER A 424 34.52 -26.30 61.32
N LYS A 425 34.13 -26.85 62.48
CA LYS A 425 33.52 -26.11 63.60
C LYS A 425 34.54 -25.95 64.73
N THR A 426 34.78 -24.72 65.19
CA THR A 426 35.71 -24.41 66.30
C THR A 426 35.02 -24.53 67.66
N VAL A 427 35.66 -25.18 68.65
CA VAL A 427 35.22 -25.26 70.07
C VAL A 427 36.21 -24.53 71.00
N LYS A 428 35.76 -23.97 72.15
CA LYS A 428 36.58 -23.19 73.12
C LYS A 428 36.15 -23.43 74.57
N GLY A 429 37.04 -23.37 75.56
CA GLY A 429 36.69 -23.44 76.99
C GLY A 429 37.76 -22.91 77.95
N ASN A 430 37.41 -22.67 79.22
CA ASN A 430 38.30 -22.14 80.28
C ASN A 430 37.96 -22.72 81.67
N VAL A 431 38.90 -22.71 82.63
CA VAL A 431 38.68 -23.06 84.05
C VAL A 431 39.33 -22.07 85.02
N LEU A 432 38.60 -21.68 86.05
CA LEU A 432 39.00 -20.76 87.13
C LEU A 432 38.85 -21.46 88.49
N PRO A 433 39.92 -22.03 89.06
CA PRO A 433 39.89 -22.72 90.35
C PRO A 433 39.74 -21.74 91.53
N ASN A 434 39.06 -22.18 92.58
CA ASN A 434 39.06 -21.56 93.89
C ASN A 434 40.30 -21.98 94.69
N GLU A 435 40.67 -21.16 95.69
CA GLU A 435 41.76 -21.45 96.60
C GLU A 435 41.60 -22.82 97.30
N THR A 436 42.71 -23.53 97.45
CA THR A 436 42.77 -24.86 98.03
C THR A 436 43.71 -24.85 99.21
N THR A 437 43.26 -25.34 100.37
CA THR A 437 44.07 -25.40 101.60
C THR A 437 44.38 -26.85 101.95
N THR A 438 45.34 -27.06 102.86
CA THR A 438 45.66 -28.40 103.41
C THR A 438 44.46 -29.13 104.05
N LEU A 439 43.39 -28.41 104.43
CA LEU A 439 42.15 -28.98 104.99
C LEU A 439 41.04 -29.19 103.95
N SER A 440 41.20 -28.70 102.71
CA SER A 440 40.15 -28.76 101.70
C SER A 440 39.81 -30.21 101.32
N THR A 441 38.52 -30.55 101.27
CA THR A 441 38.06 -31.88 100.82
C THR A 441 38.00 -31.99 99.29
N TYR A 442 37.69 -30.88 98.62
CA TYR A 442 37.59 -30.75 97.16
C TYR A 442 38.39 -29.54 96.70
N ASN A 443 38.97 -29.61 95.50
CA ASN A 443 39.27 -28.42 94.72
C ASN A 443 38.01 -28.09 93.90
N THR A 444 37.53 -26.87 94.03
CA THR A 444 36.32 -26.36 93.37
C THR A 444 36.67 -25.13 92.55
N GLY A 445 35.76 -24.69 91.69
CA GLY A 445 35.91 -23.47 90.91
C GLY A 445 34.84 -23.40 89.82
N THR A 446 35.07 -22.57 88.80
CA THR A 446 34.14 -22.37 87.68
C THR A 446 34.76 -22.68 86.33
N VAL A 447 33.93 -22.97 85.33
CA VAL A 447 34.31 -23.21 83.93
C VAL A 447 33.45 -22.38 82.97
N THR A 448 33.96 -22.09 81.77
CA THR A 448 33.21 -21.43 80.68
C THR A 448 33.47 -22.10 79.33
N GLY A 449 32.59 -21.87 78.36
CA GLY A 449 32.68 -22.45 77.01
C GLY A 449 32.22 -23.91 76.97
N ASP A 450 32.76 -24.69 76.03
CA ASP A 450 32.39 -26.06 75.71
C ASP A 450 32.96 -27.10 76.70
N VAL A 451 33.29 -26.68 77.95
CA VAL A 451 33.89 -27.56 78.97
C VAL A 451 32.84 -28.52 79.51
N HIS A 452 33.13 -29.81 79.43
CA HIS A 452 32.27 -30.89 79.90
C HIS A 452 32.78 -31.56 81.19
N MET A 453 34.10 -31.60 81.41
CA MET A 453 34.69 -32.22 82.60
C MET A 453 36.03 -31.58 82.99
N ILE A 454 36.44 -31.76 84.25
CA ILE A 454 37.77 -31.35 84.74
C ILE A 454 38.64 -32.58 84.97
N ALA A 455 39.92 -32.52 84.64
CA ALA A 455 40.92 -33.53 84.99
C ALA A 455 41.94 -32.96 85.98
N LEU A 456 42.12 -33.61 87.13
CA LEU A 456 43.12 -33.27 88.14
C LEU A 456 44.44 -33.99 87.86
N TYR A 457 45.54 -33.24 87.90
CA TYR A 457 46.90 -33.75 87.79
C TYR A 457 47.75 -33.27 88.98
N VAL A 458 48.61 -34.13 89.51
CA VAL A 458 49.62 -33.78 90.52
C VAL A 458 50.97 -34.29 90.01
N ASP A 459 52.01 -33.45 90.04
CA ASP A 459 53.33 -33.74 89.46
C ASP A 459 53.26 -34.27 88.01
N GLY A 460 52.36 -33.70 87.20
CA GLY A 460 52.14 -34.08 85.80
C GLY A 460 51.43 -35.42 85.59
N LYS A 461 51.06 -36.14 86.65
CA LYS A 461 50.33 -37.41 86.56
C LYS A 461 48.84 -37.21 86.77
N PHE A 462 48.04 -37.81 85.90
CA PHE A 462 46.59 -37.82 86.04
C PHE A 462 46.20 -38.49 87.36
N VAL A 463 45.34 -37.83 88.12
CA VAL A 463 44.81 -38.34 89.38
C VAL A 463 43.38 -38.84 89.18
N ARG A 464 42.47 -37.95 88.76
CA ARG A 464 41.06 -38.28 88.54
C ARG A 464 40.33 -37.18 87.77
N TYR A 465 39.13 -37.50 87.29
CA TYR A 465 38.19 -36.51 86.79
C TYR A 465 37.35 -35.89 87.92
N GLY A 466 37.03 -34.61 87.77
CA GLY A 466 36.02 -33.87 88.52
C GLY A 466 34.80 -33.61 87.63
N ALA A 467 33.63 -33.58 88.26
CA ALA A 467 32.39 -33.26 87.58
C ALA A 467 32.26 -31.74 87.39
N VAL A 468 31.77 -31.35 86.22
CA VAL A 468 31.25 -30.01 85.95
C VAL A 468 29.73 -30.09 86.07
N THR A 469 29.13 -29.19 86.83
CA THR A 469 27.67 -29.09 87.00
C THR A 469 27.28 -27.63 86.86
N GLY A 470 26.61 -27.30 85.74
CA GLY A 470 26.42 -25.90 85.36
C GLY A 470 27.77 -25.25 85.06
N THR A 471 28.02 -24.09 85.67
CA THR A 471 29.31 -23.39 85.57
C THR A 471 30.31 -23.83 86.63
N ASP A 472 29.92 -24.61 87.63
CA ASP A 472 30.79 -24.98 88.73
C ASP A 472 31.45 -26.34 88.45
N TYR A 473 32.67 -26.52 88.93
CA TYR A 473 33.30 -27.82 88.99
C TYR A 473 33.70 -28.19 90.41
N LYS A 474 33.77 -29.50 90.67
CA LYS A 474 34.36 -30.05 91.89
C LYS A 474 35.17 -31.30 91.57
N VAL A 475 36.37 -31.39 92.14
CA VAL A 475 37.20 -32.59 92.11
C VAL A 475 37.66 -32.92 93.52
N TYR A 476 37.49 -34.18 93.93
CA TYR A 476 37.85 -34.63 95.27
C TYR A 476 39.37 -34.72 95.42
N ILE A 477 39.90 -34.12 96.47
CA ILE A 477 41.35 -34.07 96.73
C ILE A 477 41.74 -34.63 98.11
N TYR A 478 40.76 -35.03 98.94
CA TYR A 478 41.04 -35.28 100.35
C TYR A 478 41.99 -36.45 100.60
N ASP A 479 41.88 -37.48 99.77
CA ASP A 479 42.65 -38.71 99.78
C ASP A 479 43.98 -38.60 99.02
N VAL A 480 44.38 -37.39 98.58
CA VAL A 480 45.62 -37.14 97.86
C VAL A 480 46.66 -36.58 98.85
N PRO A 481 47.59 -37.41 99.39
CA PRO A 481 48.45 -36.98 100.50
C PRO A 481 49.37 -35.82 100.14
N ALA A 482 49.81 -35.74 98.87
CA ALA A 482 50.60 -34.61 98.38
C ALA A 482 49.88 -33.28 98.53
N LEU A 483 48.54 -33.25 98.35
CA LEU A 483 47.73 -32.04 98.50
C LEU A 483 47.34 -31.75 99.96
N ARG A 484 47.98 -32.43 100.92
CA ARG A 484 47.91 -32.14 102.36
C ARG A 484 49.12 -31.38 102.87
N ILE A 485 50.05 -31.03 101.98
CA ILE A 485 51.27 -30.29 102.28
C ILE A 485 51.13 -28.89 101.68
N ALA A 486 51.23 -27.86 102.53
CA ALA A 486 51.21 -26.47 102.07
C ALA A 486 52.40 -26.21 101.13
N GLY A 487 52.15 -25.49 100.04
CA GLY A 487 53.12 -25.21 98.97
C GLY A 487 53.13 -26.23 97.82
N THR A 488 52.41 -27.35 97.91
CA THR A 488 52.35 -28.33 96.81
C THR A 488 51.54 -27.80 95.62
N THR A 489 52.09 -27.93 94.41
CA THR A 489 51.43 -27.55 93.16
C THR A 489 50.60 -28.68 92.55
N PHE A 490 49.49 -28.36 91.89
CA PHE A 490 48.69 -29.29 91.09
C PHE A 490 48.05 -28.59 89.89
N GLU A 491 47.56 -29.33 88.90
CA GLU A 491 46.85 -28.77 87.75
C GLU A 491 45.41 -29.29 87.67
N VAL A 492 44.50 -28.42 87.23
CA VAL A 492 43.16 -28.80 86.76
C VAL A 492 43.02 -28.40 85.29
N LYS A 493 42.66 -29.37 84.46
CA LYS A 493 42.49 -29.20 83.00
C LYS A 493 41.02 -29.30 82.64
N ALA A 494 40.54 -28.38 81.81
CA ALA A 494 39.19 -28.37 81.28
C ALA A 494 39.12 -29.12 79.95
N LEU A 495 38.19 -30.06 79.79
CA LEU A 495 38.05 -30.90 78.61
C LEU A 495 36.66 -30.77 77.97
N ASP A 496 36.56 -30.88 76.64
CA ASP A 496 35.28 -30.98 75.92
C ASP A 496 34.65 -32.38 76.00
N THR A 497 33.49 -32.58 75.37
CA THR A 497 32.80 -33.88 75.31
C THR A 497 33.59 -34.97 74.59
N ALA A 498 34.54 -34.60 73.72
CA ALA A 498 35.43 -35.53 73.02
C ALA A 498 36.73 -35.81 73.80
N GLY A 499 36.93 -35.18 74.97
CA GLY A 499 38.12 -35.33 75.80
C GLY A 499 39.30 -34.47 75.37
N ASN A 500 39.11 -33.50 74.45
CA ASN A 500 40.17 -32.57 74.09
C ASN A 500 40.38 -31.56 75.21
N ILE A 501 41.65 -31.28 75.55
CA ILE A 501 41.98 -30.25 76.54
C ILE A 501 41.69 -28.87 75.92
N LEU A 502 40.72 -28.17 76.50
CA LEU A 502 40.34 -26.82 76.13
C LEU A 502 41.19 -25.77 76.86
N TYR A 503 41.56 -26.04 78.11
CA TYR A 503 42.36 -25.14 78.97
C TYR A 503 43.07 -25.89 80.11
N THR A 504 44.16 -25.36 80.65
CA THR A 504 44.88 -25.89 81.82
C THR A 504 45.17 -24.78 82.83
N SER A 505 44.87 -25.02 84.12
CA SER A 505 45.17 -24.11 85.21
C SER A 505 46.02 -24.79 86.28
N THR A 506 47.10 -24.13 86.72
CA THR A 506 48.00 -24.61 87.80
C THR A 506 47.65 -23.90 89.11
N GLN A 507 47.65 -24.65 90.21
CA GLN A 507 47.24 -24.23 91.55
C GLN A 507 48.29 -24.63 92.59
N ILE A 508 48.32 -23.92 93.72
CA ILE A 508 49.19 -24.21 94.88
C ILE A 508 48.30 -24.39 96.11
N VAL A 509 48.56 -25.44 96.90
CA VAL A 509 47.89 -25.66 98.19
C VAL A 509 48.40 -24.64 99.20
N GLN A 510 47.50 -23.86 99.79
CA GLN A 510 47.78 -22.88 100.84
C GLN A 510 47.86 -23.52 102.23
#